data_AF-C8W1H8-F1
#
_entry.id   AF-C8W1H8-F1
#
_cell.length_a   1.000
_cell.length_b   1.000
_cell.length_c   1.000
_cell.angle_alpha   90.00
_cell.angle_beta   90.00
_cell.angle_gamma   90.00
#
_symmetry.space_group_name_H-M   'P 1'
#
loop_
_entity.id
_entity.type
_entity.pdbx_description
1 polymer ?
#
loop_
_entity_poly.entity_id
_entity_poly.type
_entity_poly.pdbx_seq_one_letter_code
_entity_poly.pdbx_strand_id
1 'polypeptide(L)'
;MQDLPGWLTRLLVNNLFWISCGVLFSVVIACLVFFFIKKSSAFKKRHFARKMAELTSNIQPNADFEMYLKNIESRLDTLVSVNREMRDKISWLEGQIRVLLTCKETAESPKSVEDLIYEACEGGKPVMEVARAFGRDKGEIELILNIRRLKNNREEAL
;
A
#
# COMPACT_ATOMS: atom_id res chain seq x y z
N MET A 1 -23.28 5.36 54.36
CA MET A 1 -22.13 5.06 53.47
C MET A 1 -22.34 3.63 53.01
N GLN A 2 -22.69 3.43 51.74
CA GLN A 2 -22.94 2.10 51.18
C GLN A 2 -21.60 1.44 50.84
N ASP A 3 -21.25 0.38 51.55
CA ASP A 3 -20.05 -0.41 51.28
C ASP A 3 -20.18 -1.10 49.92
N LEU A 4 -19.26 -0.80 49.00
CA LEU A 4 -19.19 -1.49 47.72
C LEU A 4 -18.96 -2.99 47.94
N PRO A 5 -19.63 -3.86 47.18
CA PRO A 5 -19.54 -5.30 47.38
C PRO A 5 -18.12 -5.77 47.08
N GLY A 6 -17.52 -6.50 48.04
CA GLY A 6 -16.09 -6.86 48.05
C GLY A 6 -15.57 -7.69 46.86
N TRP A 7 -16.45 -8.18 45.98
CA TRP A 7 -16.04 -8.81 44.73
C TRP A 7 -15.62 -7.79 43.66
N LEU A 8 -16.22 -6.59 43.66
CA LEU A 8 -15.87 -5.51 42.73
C LEU A 8 -14.49 -4.91 43.04
N THR A 9 -14.15 -4.78 44.33
CA THR A 9 -12.84 -4.28 44.75
C THR A 9 -11.71 -5.23 44.34
N ARG A 10 -11.91 -6.55 44.46
CA ARG A 10 -10.95 -7.56 43.98
C ARG A 10 -10.75 -7.50 42.46
N LEU A 11 -11.80 -7.27 41.70
CA LEU A 11 -11.74 -7.21 40.23
C LEU A 11 -11.04 -5.93 39.75
N LEU A 12 -11.29 -4.80 40.40
CA LEU A 12 -10.61 -3.54 40.13
C LEU A 12 -9.11 -3.61 40.47
N VAL A 13 -8.75 -4.21 41.61
CA VAL A 13 -7.33 -4.36 42.01
C VAL A 13 -6.58 -5.28 41.05
N ASN A 14 -7.19 -6.39 40.61
CA ASN A 14 -6.57 -7.29 39.63
C ASN A 14 -6.34 -6.58 38.29
N ASN A 15 -7.32 -5.84 37.78
CA ASN A 15 -7.18 -5.11 36.52
C ASN A 15 -6.13 -3.99 36.60
N LEU A 16 -6.09 -3.23 37.71
CA LEU A 16 -5.04 -2.23 37.93
C LEU A 16 -3.63 -2.87 37.96
N PHE A 17 -3.51 -4.07 38.55
CA PHE A 17 -2.25 -4.79 38.63
C PHE A 17 -1.75 -5.27 37.26
N TRP A 18 -2.65 -5.76 36.39
CA TRP A 18 -2.29 -6.15 35.02
C TRP A 18 -1.90 -4.94 34.17
N ILE A 19 -2.60 -3.81 34.32
CA ILE A 19 -2.27 -2.57 33.61
C ILE A 19 -0.90 -2.04 34.07
N SER A 20 -0.62 -2.02 35.37
CA SER A 20 0.68 -1.56 35.88
C SER A 20 1.83 -2.47 35.45
N CYS A 21 1.64 -3.80 35.46
CA CYS A 21 2.60 -4.75 34.91
C CYS A 21 2.85 -4.54 33.40
N GLY A 22 1.79 -4.30 32.63
CA GLY A 22 1.89 -4.05 31.19
C GLY A 22 2.69 -2.78 30.86
N VAL A 23 2.46 -1.70 31.61
CA VAL A 23 3.20 -0.43 31.44
C VAL A 23 4.66 -0.60 31.83
N LEU A 24 4.97 -1.30 32.91
CA LEU A 24 6.37 -1.55 33.29
C LEU A 24 7.09 -2.41 32.24
N PHE A 25 6.42 -3.42 31.69
CA PHE A 25 7.00 -4.29 30.67
C PHE A 25 7.27 -3.53 29.36
N SER A 26 6.37 -2.64 28.94
CA SER A 26 6.56 -1.83 27.73
C SER A 26 7.74 -0.85 27.87
N VAL A 27 7.92 -0.24 29.05
CA VAL A 27 9.06 0.64 29.35
C VAL A 27 10.38 -0.13 29.31
N VAL A 28 10.42 -1.35 29.87
CA VAL A 28 11.62 -2.20 29.84
C VAL A 28 12.00 -2.57 28.40
N ILE A 29 11.02 -2.96 27.58
CA ILE A 29 11.27 -3.27 26.16
C ILE A 29 11.81 -2.04 25.41
N ALA A 30 11.21 -0.86 25.60
CA ALA A 30 11.65 0.37 24.97
C ALA A 30 13.11 0.73 25.36
N CYS A 31 13.45 0.58 26.64
CA CYS A 31 14.81 0.78 27.14
C CYS A 31 15.82 -0.19 26.51
N LEU A 32 15.46 -1.47 26.39
CA LEU A 32 16.32 -2.47 25.74
C LEU A 32 16.54 -2.13 24.27
N VAL A 33 15.48 -1.84 23.52
CA VAL A 33 15.57 -1.48 22.09
C VAL A 33 16.45 -0.24 21.91
N PHE A 34 16.25 0.80 22.72
CA PHE A 34 17.07 2.01 22.67
C PHE A 34 18.55 1.72 22.96
N PHE A 35 18.83 0.86 23.95
CA PHE A 35 20.19 0.46 24.28
C PHE A 35 20.84 -0.36 23.15
N PHE A 36 20.10 -1.27 22.52
CA PHE A 36 20.57 -2.06 21.38
C PHE A 36 20.88 -1.18 20.17
N ILE A 37 20.03 -0.19 19.87
CA ILE A 37 20.26 0.76 18.77
C ILE A 37 21.51 1.61 19.05
N LYS A 38 21.67 2.11 20.28
CA LYS A 38 22.83 2.93 20.66
C LYS A 38 24.13 2.12 20.65
N LYS A 39 24.10 0.87 21.14
CA LYS A 39 25.26 -0.05 21.15
C LYS A 39 25.64 -0.50 19.74
N SER A 40 24.67 -0.82 18.90
CA SER A 40 24.89 -1.17 17.48
C SER A 40 25.47 0.01 16.70
N SER A 41 24.99 1.22 16.95
CA SER A 41 25.52 2.44 16.33
C SER A 41 26.98 2.71 16.73
N ALA A 42 27.35 2.48 17.99
CA ALA A 42 28.72 2.61 18.44
C ALA A 42 29.66 1.55 17.82
N PHE A 43 29.17 0.33 17.65
CA PHE A 43 29.93 -0.75 17.02
C PHE A 43 30.17 -0.49 15.52
N LYS A 44 29.15 0.00 14.80
CA LYS A 44 29.26 0.39 13.39
C LYS A 44 30.27 1.51 13.18
N LYS A 45 30.28 2.54 14.04
CA LYS A 45 31.25 3.66 13.95
C LYS A 45 32.70 3.19 14.11
N ARG A 46 32.96 2.27 15.05
CA ARG A 46 34.32 1.71 15.25
C ARG A 46 34.77 0.83 14.09
N HIS A 47 33.87 0.06 13.50
CA HIS A 47 34.18 -0.79 12.35
C HIS A 47 34.45 0.03 11.08
N PHE A 48 33.68 1.10 10.85
CA PHE A 48 33.96 2.05 9.76
C PHE A 48 35.27 2.81 9.98
N ALA A 49 35.54 3.30 11.20
CA ALA A 49 36.78 4.00 11.51
C ALA A 49 38.02 3.10 11.32
N ARG A 50 37.93 1.81 11.70
CA ARG A 50 39.01 0.84 11.45
C ARG A 50 39.23 0.58 9.97
N LYS A 51 38.16 0.36 9.19
CA LYS A 51 38.28 0.17 7.73
C LYS A 51 38.84 1.40 7.03
N MET A 52 38.45 2.61 7.46
CA MET A 52 39.01 3.85 6.92
C MET A 52 40.49 4.03 7.30
N ALA A 53 40.89 3.70 8.53
CA ALA A 53 42.29 3.77 8.94
C ALA A 53 43.19 2.76 8.18
N GLU A 54 42.68 1.55 7.93
CA GLU A 54 43.38 0.51 7.18
C GLU A 54 43.50 0.84 5.68
N LEU A 55 42.45 1.44 5.09
CA LEU A 55 42.49 2.00 3.74
C LEU A 55 43.51 3.15 3.66
N THR A 56 43.55 4.04 4.64
CA THR A 56 44.49 5.18 4.64
C THR A 56 45.94 4.76 4.86
N SER A 57 46.21 3.70 5.63
CA SER A 57 47.59 3.23 5.88
C SER A 57 48.20 2.47 4.69
N ASN A 58 47.37 1.88 3.83
CA ASN A 58 47.83 1.12 2.65
C ASN A 58 47.92 1.96 1.37
N ILE A 59 47.61 3.26 1.42
CA ILE A 59 47.70 4.12 0.25
C ILE A 59 49.15 4.60 0.10
N GLN A 60 49.88 3.89 -0.76
CA GLN A 60 51.17 4.30 -1.28
C GLN A 60 50.93 5.54 -2.17
N PRO A 61 51.61 6.68 -1.92
CA PRO A 61 51.31 7.92 -2.62
C PRO A 61 51.84 7.82 -4.04
N ASN A 62 50.92 7.86 -5.02
CA ASN A 62 51.06 8.46 -6.36
C ASN A 62 50.70 7.56 -7.56
N ALA A 63 50.65 6.24 -7.46
CA ALA A 63 50.23 5.39 -8.59
C ALA A 63 48.77 4.92 -8.47
N ASP A 64 48.35 4.52 -7.28
CA ASP A 64 47.01 3.95 -7.07
C ASP A 64 45.90 5.00 -7.06
N PHE A 65 46.21 6.26 -6.72
CA PHE A 65 45.21 7.34 -6.69
C PHE A 65 44.67 7.69 -8.07
N GLU A 66 45.51 7.73 -9.10
CA GLU A 66 45.07 8.05 -10.46
C GLU A 66 44.23 6.91 -11.05
N MET A 67 44.61 5.66 -10.75
CA MET A 67 43.80 4.48 -11.10
C MET A 67 42.47 4.46 -10.34
N TYR A 68 42.47 4.83 -9.05
CA TYR A 68 41.26 4.92 -8.24
C TYR A 68 40.34 6.06 -8.70
N LEU A 69 40.90 7.19 -9.11
CA LEU A 69 40.16 8.32 -9.69
C LEU A 69 39.53 7.93 -11.02
N LYS A 70 40.27 7.30 -11.94
CA LYS A 70 39.72 6.78 -13.20
C LYS A 70 38.61 5.75 -12.98
N ASN A 71 38.76 4.89 -11.97
CA ASN A 71 37.72 3.93 -11.61
C ASN A 71 36.47 4.63 -11.04
N ILE A 72 36.64 5.65 -10.20
CA ILE A 72 35.51 6.44 -9.70
C ILE A 72 34.81 7.18 -10.84
N GLU A 73 35.55 7.78 -11.76
CA GLU A 73 35.04 8.48 -12.94
C GLU A 73 34.25 7.53 -13.85
N SER A 74 34.79 6.36 -14.15
CA SER A 74 34.10 5.32 -14.92
C SER A 74 32.82 4.83 -14.23
N ARG A 75 32.83 4.69 -12.90
CA ARG A 75 31.64 4.32 -12.13
C ARG A 75 30.61 5.45 -12.10
N LEU A 76 31.04 6.71 -12.07
CA LEU A 76 30.17 7.88 -12.18
C LEU A 76 29.49 7.93 -13.54
N ASP A 77 30.23 7.73 -14.62
CA ASP A 77 29.67 7.68 -15.97
C ASP A 77 28.64 6.56 -16.13
N THR A 78 28.93 5.37 -15.56
CA THR A 78 27.98 4.25 -15.53
C THR A 78 26.74 4.61 -14.71
N LEU A 79 26.91 5.31 -13.59
CA LEU A 79 25.77 5.72 -12.76
C LEU A 79 24.90 6.77 -13.46
N VAL A 80 25.52 7.68 -14.21
CA VAL A 80 24.85 8.68 -15.04
C VAL A 80 24.10 8.01 -16.19
N SER A 81 24.69 7.00 -16.85
CA SER A 81 24.03 6.27 -17.92
C SER A 81 22.82 5.49 -17.40
N VAL A 82 22.97 4.80 -16.26
CA VAL A 82 21.86 4.08 -15.61
C VAL A 82 20.76 5.04 -15.15
N ASN A 83 21.11 6.22 -14.63
CA ASN A 83 20.11 7.24 -14.27
C ASN A 83 19.34 7.76 -15.48
N ARG A 84 20.01 7.98 -16.61
CA ARG A 84 19.34 8.38 -17.86
C ARG A 84 18.39 7.27 -18.33
N GLU A 85 18.85 6.03 -18.36
CA GLU A 85 18.01 4.89 -18.76
C GLU A 85 16.80 4.72 -17.82
N MET A 86 16.98 4.88 -16.51
CA MET A 86 15.88 4.86 -15.55
C MET A 86 14.91 6.01 -15.76
N ARG A 87 15.40 7.23 -16.02
CA ARG A 87 14.56 8.39 -16.32
C ARG A 87 13.73 8.16 -17.59
N ASP A 88 14.33 7.61 -18.64
CA ASP A 88 13.63 7.32 -19.89
C ASP A 88 12.56 6.23 -19.69
N LYS A 89 12.86 5.18 -18.91
CA LYS A 89 11.89 4.15 -18.52
C LYS A 89 10.75 4.71 -17.67
N ILE A 90 11.04 5.60 -16.73
CA ILE A 90 10.02 6.27 -15.91
C ILE A 90 9.14 7.16 -16.79
N SER A 91 9.73 7.96 -17.68
CA SER A 91 8.98 8.80 -18.62
C SER A 91 8.05 7.97 -19.53
N TRP A 92 8.53 6.81 -20.00
CA TRP A 92 7.73 5.88 -20.78
C TRP A 92 6.57 5.26 -19.99
N LEU A 93 6.79 4.92 -18.72
CA LEU A 93 5.74 4.45 -17.81
C LEU A 93 4.73 5.55 -17.49
N GLU A 94 5.17 6.77 -17.22
CA GLU A 94 4.31 7.93 -17.00
C GLU A 94 3.43 8.21 -18.21
N GLY A 95 3.95 8.06 -19.43
CA GLY A 95 3.18 8.16 -20.67
C GLY A 95 2.06 7.13 -20.75
N GLN A 96 2.34 5.86 -20.43
CA GLN A 96 1.32 4.82 -20.40
C GLN A 96 0.30 5.01 -19.28
N ILE A 97 0.74 5.40 -18.09
CA ILE A 97 -0.15 5.69 -16.97
C ILE A 97 -1.07 6.85 -17.33
N ARG A 98 -0.56 7.89 -17.99
CA ARG A 98 -1.38 9.00 -18.48
C ARG A 98 -2.44 8.52 -19.45
N VAL A 99 -2.09 7.69 -20.44
CA VAL A 99 -3.06 7.10 -21.38
C VAL A 99 -4.12 6.27 -20.63
N LEU A 100 -3.72 5.44 -19.67
CA LEU A 100 -4.64 4.65 -18.86
C LEU A 100 -5.56 5.52 -18.00
N LEU A 101 -5.05 6.61 -17.41
CA LEU A 101 -5.84 7.54 -16.61
C LEU A 101 -6.83 8.34 -17.48
N THR A 102 -6.42 8.79 -18.66
CA THR A 102 -7.32 9.46 -19.62
C THR A 102 -8.39 8.50 -20.15
N CYS A 103 -8.06 7.22 -20.36
CA CYS A 103 -9.04 6.19 -20.69
C CYS A 103 -9.98 5.86 -19.52
N LYS A 104 -9.50 5.96 -18.28
CA LYS A 104 -10.31 5.73 -17.07
C LYS A 104 -11.24 6.90 -16.74
N GLU A 105 -10.87 8.13 -17.07
CA GLU A 105 -11.75 9.30 -16.95
C GLU A 105 -12.82 9.34 -18.05
N THR A 106 -12.60 8.69 -19.20
CA THR A 106 -13.61 8.51 -20.26
C THR A 106 -14.38 7.19 -20.18
N ALA A 107 -13.93 6.24 -19.34
CA ALA A 107 -14.71 5.09 -18.97
C ALA A 107 -15.70 5.48 -17.86
N GLU A 108 -16.86 6.01 -18.26
CA GLU A 108 -18.11 5.71 -17.56
C GLU A 108 -18.05 4.24 -17.12
N SER A 109 -18.41 3.96 -15.86
CA SER A 109 -18.38 2.60 -15.31
C SER A 109 -18.86 1.62 -16.38
N PRO A 110 -18.13 0.52 -16.67
CA PRO A 110 -18.59 -0.43 -17.67
C PRO A 110 -20.03 -0.80 -17.30
N LYS A 111 -20.98 -0.37 -18.14
CA LYS A 111 -22.42 -0.55 -17.88
C LYS A 111 -22.60 -2.00 -17.50
N SER A 112 -23.15 -2.24 -16.31
CA SER A 112 -23.34 -3.60 -15.84
C SER A 112 -24.21 -4.34 -16.84
N VAL A 113 -24.10 -5.67 -16.91
CA VAL A 113 -24.96 -6.46 -17.80
C VAL A 113 -26.44 -6.15 -17.53
N GLU A 114 -26.78 -5.87 -16.27
CA GLU A 114 -28.10 -5.43 -15.83
C GLU A 114 -28.51 -4.04 -16.36
N ASP A 115 -27.56 -3.11 -16.53
CA ASP A 115 -27.81 -1.80 -17.15
C ASP A 115 -28.10 -1.95 -18.64
N LEU A 116 -27.35 -2.81 -19.33
CA LEU A 116 -27.56 -3.10 -20.75
C LEU A 116 -28.89 -3.83 -21.01
N ILE A 117 -29.29 -4.73 -20.12
CA ILE A 117 -30.59 -5.40 -20.16
C ILE A 117 -31.73 -4.38 -19.97
N TYR A 118 -31.56 -3.44 -19.03
CA TYR A 118 -32.55 -2.39 -18.79
C TYR A 118 -32.70 -1.46 -19.99
N GLU A 119 -31.59 -0.96 -20.54
CA GLU A 119 -31.58 -0.09 -21.72
C GLU A 119 -32.20 -0.77 -22.95
N ALA A 120 -31.96 -2.07 -23.14
CA ALA A 120 -32.57 -2.84 -24.23
C ALA A 120 -34.10 -2.92 -24.10
N CYS A 121 -34.62 -3.12 -22.89
CA CYS A 121 -36.06 -3.19 -22.62
C CYS A 121 -36.74 -1.80 -22.67
N GLU A 122 -36.11 -0.75 -22.12
CA GLU A 122 -36.59 0.64 -22.24
C GLU A 122 -36.60 1.11 -23.70
N GLY A 123 -35.65 0.62 -24.51
CA GLY A 123 -35.64 0.81 -25.96
C GLY A 123 -36.76 0.08 -26.72
N GLY A 124 -37.70 -0.55 -26.01
CA GLY A 124 -38.88 -1.19 -26.58
C GLY A 124 -38.68 -2.63 -27.09
N LYS A 125 -37.51 -3.25 -26.83
CA LYS A 125 -37.30 -4.64 -27.23
C LYS A 125 -38.11 -5.60 -26.36
N PRO A 126 -38.74 -6.64 -26.93
CA PRO A 126 -39.48 -7.61 -26.17
C PRO A 126 -38.54 -8.46 -25.30
N VAL A 127 -38.99 -8.77 -24.08
CA VAL A 127 -38.22 -9.52 -23.06
C VAL A 127 -37.63 -10.83 -23.57
N MET A 128 -38.35 -11.53 -24.46
CA MET A 128 -37.90 -12.78 -25.06
C MET A 128 -36.69 -12.61 -25.99
N GLU A 129 -36.61 -11.49 -26.71
CA GLU A 129 -35.46 -11.20 -27.57
C GLU A 129 -34.24 -10.79 -26.75
N VAL A 130 -34.44 -10.04 -25.68
CA VAL A 130 -33.39 -9.71 -24.71
C VAL A 130 -32.88 -10.97 -24.02
N ALA A 131 -33.77 -11.86 -23.56
CA ALA A 131 -33.40 -13.15 -22.99
C ALA A 131 -32.50 -13.97 -23.93
N ARG A 132 -32.89 -14.07 -25.21
CA ARG A 132 -32.09 -14.76 -26.23
C ARG A 132 -30.74 -14.07 -26.49
N ALA A 133 -30.72 -12.74 -26.57
CA ALA A 133 -29.51 -11.97 -26.84
C ALA A 133 -28.46 -12.06 -25.72
N PHE A 134 -28.92 -12.17 -24.46
CA PHE A 134 -28.06 -12.26 -23.28
C PHE A 134 -27.87 -13.70 -22.78
N GLY A 135 -28.43 -14.70 -23.47
CA GLY A 135 -28.29 -16.12 -23.11
C GLY A 135 -28.90 -16.47 -21.75
N ARG A 136 -29.98 -15.78 -21.35
CA ARG A 136 -30.66 -15.95 -20.06
C ARG A 136 -32.10 -16.39 -20.25
N ASP A 137 -32.70 -16.94 -19.20
CA ASP A 137 -34.11 -17.31 -19.23
C ASP A 137 -35.02 -16.09 -19.08
N LYS A 138 -36.22 -16.15 -19.66
CA LYS A 138 -37.21 -15.07 -19.57
C LYS A 138 -37.47 -14.63 -18.13
N GLY A 139 -37.60 -15.59 -17.21
CA GLY A 139 -37.84 -15.32 -15.79
C GLY A 139 -36.68 -14.58 -15.12
N GLU A 140 -35.43 -14.83 -15.54
CA GLU A 140 -34.26 -14.12 -15.02
C GLU A 140 -34.25 -12.66 -15.47
N ILE A 141 -34.59 -12.39 -16.73
CA ILE A 141 -34.70 -11.02 -17.25
C ILE A 141 -35.81 -10.26 -16.52
N GLU A 142 -36.99 -10.86 -16.33
CA GLU A 142 -38.09 -10.26 -15.57
C GLU A 142 -37.71 -9.97 -14.11
N LEU A 143 -36.96 -10.88 -13.48
CA LEU A 143 -36.46 -10.69 -12.12
C LEU A 143 -35.50 -9.50 -12.03
N ILE A 144 -34.56 -9.36 -12.96
CA ILE A 144 -33.61 -8.25 -13.02
C ILE A 144 -34.37 -6.91 -13.15
N LEU A 145 -35.36 -6.86 -14.04
CA LEU A 145 -36.20 -5.67 -14.25
C LEU A 145 -36.99 -5.32 -12.97
N ASN A 146 -37.56 -6.31 -12.30
CA ASN A 146 -38.33 -6.11 -11.07
C ASN A 146 -37.47 -5.63 -9.90
N ILE A 147 -36.27 -6.20 -9.72
CA ILE A 147 -35.33 -5.77 -8.67
C ILE A 147 -34.97 -4.29 -8.86
N ARG A 148 -34.77 -3.84 -10.10
CA ARG A 148 -34.47 -2.43 -10.37
C ARG A 148 -35.65 -1.51 -10.10
N ARG A 149 -36.87 -1.89 -10.50
CA ARG A 149 -38.09 -1.13 -10.16
C ARG A 149 -38.25 -0.97 -8.65
N LEU A 150 -37.99 -2.02 -7.87
CA LEU A 150 -38.04 -1.94 -6.41
C LEU A 150 -36.98 -1.01 -5.81
N LYS A 151 -35.77 -0.96 -6.39
CA LYS A 151 -34.72 -0.02 -5.96
C LYS A 151 -35.12 1.43 -6.24
N ASN A 152 -35.58 1.72 -7.46
CA ASN A 152 -35.99 3.07 -7.84
C ASN A 152 -37.18 3.56 -6.98
N ASN A 153 -38.20 2.71 -6.80
CA ASN A 153 -39.36 3.06 -5.96
C ASN A 153 -38.98 3.28 -4.49
N ARG A 154 -37.92 2.63 -3.99
CA ARG A 154 -37.42 2.81 -2.62
C ARG A 154 -36.61 4.10 -2.46
N GLU A 155 -35.92 4.52 -3.52
CA GLU A 155 -35.17 5.78 -3.55
C GLU A 155 -36.11 7.00 -3.67
N GLU A 156 -37.24 6.86 -4.39
CA GLU A 156 -38.27 7.91 -4.49
C GLU A 156 -39.13 8.06 -3.21
N ALA A 157 -39.10 7.06 -2.32
CA ALA A 157 -39.87 7.05 -1.08
C ALA A 157 -39.10 7.55 0.16
N LEU A 158 -37.83 7.92 0.00
CA LEU A 158 -36.93 8.47 1.03
C LEU A 158 -36.69 9.96 0.80
#